data_AF-A0A9D8TDX1-F1
#
_entry.id   AF-A0A9D8TDX1-F1
#
_cell.length_a   1.000
_cell.length_b   1.000
_cell.length_c   1.000
_cell.angle_alpha   90.00
_cell.angle_beta   90.00
_cell.angle_gamma   90.00
#
_symmetry.space_group_name_H-M   'P 1'
#
loop_
_entity.id
_entity.type
_entity.pdbx_description
1 polymer ?
#
loop_
_entity_poly.entity_id
_entity_poly.type
_entity_poly.pdbx_seq_one_letter_code
_entity_poly.pdbx_strand_id
1 'polypeptide(L)'
;MLDVQNITPLSVRAGGLVRLSGSGFDDTCSVTAGGSVALVTDYDFDWLEFEAPADAGSYVVRVLQGGSEKFSATLTVTGLENSETWNLPVRGQDEFRNALLGMMPRGFAWHTAKDGNWWKLFSAFAVGFLELHENFRKLVDECSPIKTTSYSQWEKELGLPLKGLEQSSADGRKSEIIRVARKKGGATVPYLKSLLDLYGARYDLYEFWKNPSVFPSWVVGEGDLAYFYVLVKVYRDSYYDKGFNCKSNCKASLGEPRDSKLEAILAQEKPAHVKIIYSYVVKILTDMSGNPIVDDNNRMIIV
;
A
#
# COMPACT_ATOMS: atom_id res chain seq x y z
N MET A 1 -23.38 15.29 26.99
CA MET A 1 -24.21 15.35 25.78
C MET A 1 -23.25 15.58 24.64
N LEU A 2 -23.24 14.70 23.63
CA LEU A 2 -22.29 14.83 22.52
C LEU A 2 -22.53 16.12 21.75
N ASP A 3 -21.47 16.91 21.60
CA ASP A 3 -21.43 18.15 20.82
C ASP A 3 -20.17 18.14 19.95
N VAL A 4 -20.34 17.99 18.64
CA VAL A 4 -19.23 17.93 17.68
C VAL A 4 -19.09 19.31 17.04
N GLN A 5 -17.93 19.94 17.24
CA GLN A 5 -17.65 21.30 16.79
C GLN A 5 -16.96 21.34 15.43
N ASN A 6 -16.08 20.38 15.15
CA ASN A 6 -15.27 20.40 13.93
C ASN A 6 -14.85 19.01 13.45
N ILE A 7 -14.55 18.91 12.16
CA ILE A 7 -13.93 17.76 11.50
C ILE A 7 -12.66 18.23 10.80
N THR A 8 -11.54 17.58 11.08
CA THR A 8 -10.23 17.93 10.53
C THR A 8 -9.40 16.70 10.18
N PRO A 9 -8.84 16.62 8.96
CA PRO A 9 -9.05 17.53 7.83
C PRO A 9 -10.39 17.28 7.10
N LEU A 10 -10.95 18.30 6.44
CA LEU A 10 -12.14 18.18 5.57
C LEU A 10 -11.84 17.49 4.23
N SER A 11 -10.56 17.41 3.86
CA SER A 11 -10.07 16.62 2.74
C SER A 11 -8.93 15.74 3.20
N VAL A 12 -9.05 14.44 2.94
CA VAL A 12 -8.13 13.41 3.45
C VAL A 12 -7.85 12.40 2.35
N ARG A 13 -6.69 11.74 2.41
CA ARG A 13 -6.40 10.59 1.54
C ARG A 13 -7.28 9.38 1.90
N ALA A 14 -7.53 8.51 0.94
CA ALA A 14 -8.07 7.18 1.20
C ALA A 14 -7.26 6.46 2.29
N GLY A 15 -7.93 5.90 3.31
CA GLY A 15 -7.29 5.30 4.49
C GLY A 15 -6.52 6.29 5.38
N GLY A 16 -6.74 7.59 5.22
CA GLY A 16 -6.16 8.62 6.10
C GLY A 16 -6.96 8.80 7.39
N LEU A 17 -6.30 9.28 8.43
CA LEU A 17 -6.95 9.57 9.71
C LEU A 17 -7.70 10.90 9.65
N VAL A 18 -8.91 10.89 10.20
CA VAL A 18 -9.77 12.06 10.35
C VAL A 18 -10.12 12.21 11.82
N ARG A 19 -10.00 13.43 12.34
CA ARG A 19 -10.30 13.77 13.72
C ARG A 19 -11.54 14.64 13.81
N LEU A 20 -12.46 14.24 14.69
CA LEU A 20 -13.57 15.04 15.16
C LEU A 20 -13.16 15.72 16.46
N SER A 21 -13.49 16.99 16.61
CA SER A 21 -13.24 17.76 17.84
C SER A 21 -14.56 18.28 18.39
N GLY A 22 -14.70 18.26 19.70
CA GLY A 22 -15.97 18.55 20.37
C GLY A 22 -15.93 18.21 21.85
N SER A 23 -17.05 17.75 22.39
CA SER A 23 -17.13 17.26 23.77
C SER A 23 -18.17 16.16 23.91
N GLY A 24 -17.95 15.26 24.88
CA GLY A 24 -18.89 14.19 25.19
C GLY A 24 -18.81 12.98 24.28
N PHE A 25 -17.63 12.72 23.69
CA PHE A 25 -17.32 11.43 23.07
C PHE A 25 -17.07 10.37 24.14
N ASP A 26 -17.51 9.15 23.88
CA ASP A 26 -17.40 7.99 24.76
C ASP A 26 -17.38 6.69 23.94
N ASP A 27 -17.30 5.55 24.61
CA ASP A 27 -17.28 4.21 23.99
C ASP A 27 -18.60 3.83 23.28
N THR A 28 -19.66 4.62 23.43
CA THR A 28 -20.94 4.43 22.75
C THR A 28 -21.05 5.20 21.44
N CYS A 29 -20.04 6.01 21.12
CA CYS A 29 -19.98 6.78 19.88
C CYS A 29 -19.53 5.89 18.71
N SER A 30 -20.26 5.98 17.60
CA SER A 30 -19.87 5.35 16.33
C SER A 30 -19.90 6.36 15.21
N VAL A 31 -18.99 6.19 14.25
CA VAL A 31 -18.90 7.03 13.06
C VAL A 31 -19.28 6.20 11.85
N THR A 32 -20.07 6.77 10.96
CA THR A 32 -20.36 6.18 9.64
C THR A 32 -19.91 7.14 8.55
N ALA A 33 -19.35 6.62 7.46
CA ALA A 33 -18.96 7.39 6.30
C ALA A 33 -19.52 6.69 5.05
N GLY A 34 -20.38 7.40 4.29
CA GLY A 34 -21.00 6.82 3.08
C GLY A 34 -21.95 5.65 3.34
N GLY A 35 -22.49 5.53 4.56
CA GLY A 35 -23.39 4.45 4.96
C GLY A 35 -22.70 3.22 5.56
N SER A 36 -21.37 3.14 5.51
CA SER A 36 -20.58 2.11 6.20
C SER A 36 -20.07 2.61 7.54
N VAL A 37 -19.95 1.71 8.53
CA VAL A 37 -19.33 2.03 9.83
C VAL A 37 -17.84 2.24 9.62
N ALA A 38 -17.35 3.41 9.99
CA ALA A 38 -15.93 3.75 9.95
C ALA A 38 -15.21 3.14 11.16
N LEU A 39 -13.96 2.73 10.96
CA LEU A 39 -13.12 2.22 12.05
C LEU A 39 -12.69 3.38 12.92
N VAL A 40 -13.20 3.45 14.15
CA VAL A 40 -12.72 4.37 15.19
C VAL A 40 -11.38 3.86 15.69
N THR A 41 -10.34 4.66 15.54
CA THR A 41 -8.96 4.28 15.87
C THR A 41 -8.58 4.68 17.28
N ASP A 42 -9.11 5.81 17.76
CA ASP A 42 -8.84 6.34 19.09
C ASP A 42 -9.90 7.39 19.48
N TYR A 43 -10.08 7.66 20.78
CA TYR A 43 -10.98 8.71 21.27
C TYR A 43 -10.62 9.17 22.68
N ASP A 44 -11.02 10.40 22.99
CA ASP A 44 -11.02 10.99 24.34
C ASP A 44 -12.31 11.81 24.51
N PHE A 45 -12.54 12.39 25.67
CA PHE A 45 -13.75 13.16 25.95
C PHE A 45 -13.99 14.33 24.97
N ASP A 46 -12.92 14.92 24.43
CA ASP A 46 -12.93 16.11 23.58
C ASP A 46 -12.64 15.85 22.09
N TRP A 47 -12.28 14.62 21.72
CA TRP A 47 -12.04 14.27 20.32
C TRP A 47 -12.26 12.79 20.02
N LEU A 48 -12.49 12.47 18.74
CA LEU A 48 -12.60 11.10 18.24
C LEU A 48 -11.90 10.99 16.89
N GLU A 49 -11.07 9.96 16.71
CA GLU A 49 -10.37 9.66 15.46
C GLU A 49 -10.93 8.43 14.78
N PHE A 50 -11.07 8.53 13.45
CA PHE A 50 -11.52 7.42 12.62
C PHE A 50 -10.77 7.40 11.29
N GLU A 51 -10.77 6.24 10.65
CA GLU A 51 -10.17 6.04 9.34
C GLU A 51 -11.15 6.42 8.21
N ALA A 52 -10.68 7.24 7.26
CA ALA A 52 -11.43 7.60 6.07
C ALA A 52 -11.66 6.38 5.17
N PRO A 53 -12.77 6.34 4.41
CA PRO A 53 -13.02 5.30 3.41
C PRO A 53 -11.82 5.00 2.49
N ALA A 54 -11.69 3.74 2.09
CA ALA A 54 -10.62 3.29 1.19
C ALA A 54 -10.81 3.77 -0.26
N ASP A 55 -12.05 4.11 -0.63
CA ASP A 55 -12.38 4.59 -1.97
C ASP A 55 -12.37 6.13 -2.03
N ALA A 56 -11.99 6.67 -3.18
CA ALA A 56 -12.04 8.10 -3.44
C ALA A 56 -13.49 8.56 -3.66
N GLY A 57 -13.86 9.70 -3.08
CA GLY A 57 -15.22 10.22 -3.20
C GLY A 57 -15.57 11.30 -2.19
N SER A 58 -16.80 11.80 -2.28
CA SER A 58 -17.39 12.69 -1.27
C SER A 58 -18.31 11.87 -0.38
N TYR A 59 -18.02 11.84 0.91
CA TYR A 59 -18.72 11.03 1.89
C TYR A 59 -19.43 11.91 2.91
N VAL A 60 -20.67 11.55 3.23
CA VAL A 60 -21.35 12.12 4.40
C VAL A 60 -20.92 11.31 5.61
N VAL A 61 -20.20 11.98 6.52
CA VAL A 61 -19.76 11.45 7.81
C VAL A 61 -20.84 11.75 8.83
N ARG A 62 -21.38 10.73 9.50
CA ARG A 62 -22.36 10.86 10.57
C ARG A 62 -21.83 10.28 11.86
N VAL A 63 -22.03 11.00 12.96
CA VAL A 63 -21.68 10.54 14.31
C VAL A 63 -22.95 10.16 15.04
N LEU A 64 -22.99 8.93 15.55
CA LEU A 64 -24.12 8.38 16.30
C LEU A 64 -23.71 8.13 17.75
N GLN A 65 -24.57 8.51 18.69
CA GLN A 65 -24.43 8.16 20.11
C GLN A 65 -25.73 7.47 20.56
N GLY A 66 -25.62 6.26 21.10
CA GLY A 66 -26.79 5.45 21.48
C GLY A 66 -27.76 5.18 20.31
N GLY A 67 -27.25 5.07 19.09
CA GLY A 67 -28.03 4.81 17.87
C GLY A 67 -28.75 6.01 17.26
N SER A 68 -28.64 7.21 17.85
CA SER A 68 -29.19 8.44 17.29
C SER A 68 -28.09 9.29 16.64
N GLU A 69 -28.34 9.80 15.43
CA GLU A 69 -27.45 10.76 14.75
C GLU A 69 -27.39 12.06 15.55
N LYS A 70 -26.16 12.52 15.84
CA LYS A 70 -25.89 13.77 16.57
C LYS A 70 -25.14 14.81 15.73
N PHE A 71 -24.43 14.38 14.69
CA PHE A 71 -23.66 15.26 13.82
C PHE A 71 -23.55 14.67 12.41
N SER A 72 -23.47 15.55 11.41
CA SER A 72 -23.26 15.20 10.01
C SER A 72 -22.39 16.24 9.31
N ALA A 73 -21.37 15.79 8.57
CA ALA A 73 -20.50 16.65 7.77
C ALA A 73 -20.08 15.96 6.47
N THR A 74 -19.64 16.75 5.48
CA THR A 74 -19.11 16.23 4.23
C THR A 74 -17.58 16.13 4.30
N LEU A 75 -17.04 14.93 4.06
CA LEU A 75 -15.62 14.62 3.98
C LEU A 75 -15.26 14.29 2.54
N THR A 76 -14.23 14.96 2.00
CA THR A 76 -13.71 14.64 0.66
C THR A 76 -12.52 13.70 0.78
N VAL A 77 -12.66 12.47 0.28
CA VAL A 77 -11.58 11.49 0.23
C VAL A 77 -10.92 11.52 -1.14
N THR A 78 -9.65 11.90 -1.19
CA THR A 78 -8.86 11.90 -2.42
C THR A 78 -8.19 10.54 -2.61
N GLY A 79 -8.33 9.95 -3.80
CA GLY A 79 -7.60 8.75 -4.19
C GLY A 79 -6.08 8.96 -4.14
N LEU A 80 -5.34 7.88 -3.94
CA LEU A 80 -3.87 7.91 -3.88
C LEU A 80 -3.25 8.51 -5.13
N GLU A 81 -3.88 8.35 -6.30
CA GLU A 81 -3.44 8.95 -7.57
C GLU A 81 -3.54 10.49 -7.66
N ASN A 82 -4.39 11.12 -6.83
CA ASN A 82 -4.72 12.54 -6.95
C ASN A 82 -4.08 13.45 -5.89
N SER A 83 -3.32 12.89 -4.95
CA SER A 83 -2.72 13.65 -3.84
C SER A 83 -1.35 14.29 -4.15
N GLU A 84 -0.82 14.12 -5.37
CA GLU A 84 0.47 14.71 -5.74
C GLU A 84 0.30 16.13 -6.27
N THR A 85 0.81 17.09 -5.50
CA THR A 85 0.90 18.53 -5.79
C THR A 85 1.70 18.89 -7.06
N TRP A 86 2.18 17.91 -7.82
CA TRP A 86 2.99 18.06 -9.03
C TRP A 86 2.27 17.61 -10.31
N ASN A 87 0.94 17.62 -10.35
CA ASN A 87 0.21 17.43 -11.60
C ASN A 87 0.22 18.74 -12.42
N LEU A 88 1.00 18.76 -13.50
CA LEU A 88 0.97 19.87 -14.44
C LEU A 88 -0.41 19.95 -15.12
N PRO A 89 -1.04 21.14 -15.16
CA PRO A 89 -2.37 21.29 -15.74
C PRO A 89 -2.34 20.91 -17.22
N VAL A 90 -3.42 20.30 -17.69
CA VAL A 90 -3.66 20.15 -19.13
C VAL A 90 -3.93 21.55 -19.68
N ARG A 91 -3.24 21.93 -20.75
CA ARG A 91 -3.42 23.21 -21.42
C ARG A 91 -3.68 22.97 -22.89
N GLY A 92 -4.62 23.73 -23.46
CA GLY A 92 -4.86 23.73 -24.90
C GLY A 92 -3.93 24.68 -25.66
N GLN A 93 -3.79 24.46 -26.97
CA GLN A 93 -3.07 25.38 -27.87
C GLN A 93 -3.60 26.83 -27.74
N ASP A 94 -4.92 26.98 -27.63
CA ASP A 94 -5.56 28.28 -27.48
C ASP A 94 -5.12 29.02 -26.22
N GLU A 95 -4.89 28.31 -25.11
CA GLU A 95 -4.40 28.92 -23.87
C GLU A 95 -2.98 29.46 -24.04
N PHE A 96 -2.09 28.69 -24.67
CA PHE A 96 -0.72 29.14 -24.94
C PHE A 96 -0.70 30.34 -25.87
N ARG A 97 -1.50 30.33 -26.95
CA ARG A 97 -1.64 31.49 -27.83
C ARG A 97 -2.13 32.71 -27.07
N ASN A 98 -3.19 32.56 -26.28
CA ASN A 98 -3.77 33.67 -25.53
C ASN A 98 -2.79 34.22 -24.48
N ALA A 99 -1.99 33.34 -23.85
CA ALA A 99 -0.92 33.76 -22.95
C ALA A 99 0.17 34.56 -23.69
N LEU A 100 0.62 34.10 -24.86
CA LEU A 100 1.60 34.80 -25.70
C LEU A 100 1.07 36.17 -26.15
N LEU A 101 -0.18 36.25 -26.60
CA LEU A 101 -0.83 37.50 -26.95
C LEU A 101 -0.99 38.44 -25.74
N GLY A 102 -1.29 37.88 -24.57
CA GLY A 102 -1.43 38.63 -23.32
C GLY A 102 -0.12 39.22 -22.80
N MET A 103 1.02 38.65 -23.18
CA MET A 103 2.36 39.17 -22.84
C MET A 103 2.83 40.28 -23.79
N MET A 104 2.12 40.54 -24.89
CA MET A 104 2.51 41.62 -25.80
C MET A 104 2.21 43.01 -25.22
N PRO A 105 2.98 44.04 -25.63
CA PRO A 105 2.61 45.42 -25.38
C PRO A 105 1.24 45.75 -25.99
N ARG A 106 0.49 46.63 -25.33
CA ARG A 106 -0.79 47.12 -25.85
C ARG A 106 -0.56 48.26 -26.85
N GLY A 107 -1.41 48.35 -27.89
CA GLY A 107 -1.42 49.50 -28.81
C GLY A 107 -1.80 49.12 -30.24
N PHE A 108 -2.06 50.13 -31.08
CA PHE A 108 -2.49 49.95 -32.47
C PHE A 108 -1.52 49.17 -33.35
N ALA A 109 -0.20 49.25 -33.06
CA ALA A 109 0.82 48.49 -33.77
C ALA A 109 0.74 46.97 -33.51
N TRP A 110 0.07 46.55 -32.44
CA TRP A 110 0.01 45.17 -31.96
C TRP A 110 -1.41 44.60 -32.11
N HIS A 111 -1.88 44.49 -33.36
CA HIS A 111 -3.22 43.97 -33.63
C HIS A 111 -3.35 42.48 -33.23
N THR A 112 -4.02 42.21 -32.11
CA THR A 112 -4.18 40.87 -31.50
C THR A 112 -5.48 40.16 -31.88
N ALA A 113 -6.32 40.74 -32.75
CA ALA A 113 -7.55 40.09 -33.20
C ALA A 113 -7.25 38.87 -34.08
N LYS A 114 -8.25 37.99 -34.25
CA LYS A 114 -8.11 36.67 -34.90
C LYS A 114 -7.60 36.73 -36.35
N ASP A 115 -7.86 37.83 -37.03
CA ASP A 115 -7.45 38.11 -38.40
C ASP A 115 -6.04 38.73 -38.51
N GLY A 116 -5.49 39.22 -37.39
CA GLY A 116 -4.17 39.85 -37.32
C GLY A 116 -2.99 38.90 -37.55
N ASN A 117 -1.89 39.44 -38.08
CA ASN A 117 -0.66 38.67 -38.32
C ASN A 117 -0.06 38.11 -37.02
N TRP A 118 -0.16 38.85 -35.91
CA TRP A 118 0.29 38.39 -34.60
C TRP A 118 -0.49 37.18 -34.09
N TRP A 119 -1.81 37.17 -34.27
CA TRP A 119 -2.63 36.01 -33.92
C TRP A 119 -2.19 34.76 -34.68
N LYS A 120 -1.96 34.87 -35.99
CA LYS A 120 -1.48 33.76 -36.83
C LYS A 120 -0.09 33.29 -36.41
N LEU A 121 0.83 34.22 -36.17
CA LEU A 121 2.19 33.92 -35.72
C LEU A 121 2.21 33.19 -34.37
N PHE A 122 1.50 33.70 -33.36
CA PHE A 122 1.44 33.04 -32.05
C PHE A 122 0.61 31.77 -32.04
N SER A 123 -0.35 31.60 -32.96
CA SER A 123 -1.03 30.32 -33.14
C SER A 123 -0.05 29.24 -33.58
N ALA A 124 0.91 29.57 -34.45
CA ALA A 124 1.97 28.65 -34.86
C ALA A 124 2.95 28.35 -33.71
N PHE A 125 3.40 29.37 -32.96
CA PHE A 125 4.25 29.16 -31.78
C PHE A 125 3.55 28.32 -30.70
N ALA A 126 2.25 28.54 -30.48
CA ALA A 126 1.48 27.80 -29.49
C ALA A 126 1.48 26.29 -29.73
N VAL A 127 1.62 25.82 -30.97
CA VAL A 127 1.79 24.38 -31.27
C VAL A 127 3.08 23.86 -30.66
N GLY A 128 4.20 24.55 -30.87
CA GLY A 128 5.50 24.15 -30.31
C GLY A 128 5.53 24.23 -28.78
N PHE A 129 4.89 25.23 -28.18
CA PHE A 129 4.75 25.29 -26.72
C PHE A 129 3.87 24.18 -26.15
N LEU A 130 2.79 23.81 -26.84
CA LEU A 130 1.95 22.69 -26.44
C LEU A 130 2.74 21.38 -26.46
N GLU A 131 3.48 21.11 -27.54
CA GLU A 131 4.32 19.91 -27.65
C GLU A 131 5.40 19.88 -26.55
N LEU A 132 6.07 21.01 -26.30
CA LEU A 132 7.05 21.12 -25.22
C LEU A 132 6.42 20.86 -23.84
N HIS A 133 5.23 21.42 -23.59
CA HIS A 133 4.50 21.22 -22.35
C HIS A 133 4.08 19.76 -22.14
N GLU A 134 3.59 19.09 -23.18
CA GLU A 134 3.24 17.67 -23.13
C GLU A 134 4.47 16.79 -22.86
N ASN A 135 5.60 17.09 -23.50
CA ASN A 135 6.85 16.37 -23.26
C ASN A 135 7.38 16.60 -21.83
N PHE A 136 7.32 17.84 -21.34
CA PHE A 136 7.69 18.14 -19.97
C PHE A 136 6.78 17.45 -18.96
N ARG A 137 5.47 17.39 -19.23
CA ARG A 137 4.52 16.66 -18.40
C ARG A 137 4.85 15.16 -18.34
N LYS A 138 5.11 14.53 -19.48
CA LYS A 138 5.55 13.13 -19.52
C LYS A 138 6.82 12.94 -18.68
N LEU A 139 7.78 13.85 -18.78
CA LEU A 139 9.01 13.77 -17.98
C LEU A 139 8.71 13.85 -16.47
N VAL A 140 7.84 14.77 -16.04
CA VAL A 140 7.43 14.88 -14.64
C VAL A 140 6.70 13.62 -14.15
N ASP A 141 5.83 13.05 -14.99
CA ASP A 141 5.15 11.79 -14.69
C ASP A 141 6.16 10.63 -14.53
N GLU A 142 7.20 10.58 -15.38
CA GLU A 142 8.27 9.58 -15.31
C GLU A 142 9.20 9.75 -14.09
N CYS A 143 9.32 10.96 -13.54
CA CYS A 143 10.08 11.21 -12.31
C CYS A 143 9.44 10.60 -11.05
N SER A 144 8.16 10.18 -11.11
CA SER A 144 7.49 9.50 -10.00
C SER A 144 7.38 8.00 -10.25
N PRO A 145 7.78 7.13 -9.31
CA PRO A 145 7.61 5.68 -9.43
C PRO A 145 6.13 5.25 -9.49
N ILE A 146 5.19 6.14 -9.13
CA ILE A 146 3.75 5.88 -9.21
C ILE A 146 3.20 6.11 -10.61
N LYS A 147 3.81 7.00 -11.39
CA LYS A 147 3.29 7.42 -12.70
C LYS A 147 4.17 6.99 -13.87
N THR A 148 5.39 6.54 -13.58
CA THR A 148 6.31 6.04 -14.59
C THR A 148 5.72 4.89 -15.42
N THR A 149 6.02 4.94 -16.71
CA THR A 149 5.86 3.83 -17.65
C THR A 149 7.20 3.20 -18.02
N SER A 150 8.32 3.87 -17.69
CA SER A 150 9.69 3.45 -17.97
C SER A 150 10.27 2.53 -16.88
N TYR A 151 9.57 1.43 -16.58
CA TYR A 151 9.91 0.51 -15.48
C TYR A 151 11.38 0.03 -15.49
N SER A 152 11.93 -0.25 -16.67
CA SER A 152 13.28 -0.81 -16.81
C SER A 152 14.39 0.13 -16.32
N GLN A 153 14.19 1.46 -16.39
CA GLN A 153 15.18 2.42 -15.87
C GLN A 153 15.16 2.43 -14.34
N TRP A 154 13.96 2.53 -13.76
CA TRP A 154 13.75 2.44 -12.32
C TRP A 154 14.28 1.13 -11.74
N GLU A 155 14.03 0.00 -12.40
CA GLU A 155 14.54 -1.29 -11.95
C GLU A 155 16.07 -1.32 -11.91
N LYS A 156 16.72 -0.78 -12.94
CA LYS A 156 18.18 -0.70 -12.98
C LYS A 156 18.74 0.19 -11.87
N GLU A 157 18.11 1.33 -11.61
CA GLU A 157 18.53 2.27 -10.56
C GLU A 157 18.32 1.70 -9.15
N LEU A 158 17.23 0.96 -8.95
CA LEU A 158 16.88 0.35 -7.66
C LEU A 158 17.49 -1.04 -7.44
N GLY A 159 18.22 -1.58 -8.43
CA GLY A 159 18.83 -2.91 -8.34
C GLY A 159 17.81 -4.06 -8.38
N LEU A 160 16.70 -3.87 -9.09
CA LEU A 160 15.64 -4.85 -9.32
C LEU A 160 15.90 -5.66 -10.62
N PRO A 161 15.35 -6.88 -10.75
CA PRO A 161 14.58 -7.61 -9.74
C PRO A 161 15.47 -8.13 -8.60
N LEU A 162 14.92 -8.19 -7.39
CA LEU A 162 15.58 -8.87 -6.29
C LEU A 162 15.67 -10.37 -6.58
N LYS A 163 16.75 -11.00 -6.11
CA LYS A 163 16.97 -12.42 -6.33
C LYS A 163 15.82 -13.23 -5.71
N GLY A 164 15.07 -13.94 -6.56
CA GLY A 164 13.93 -14.75 -6.13
C GLY A 164 12.56 -14.05 -6.21
N LEU A 165 12.53 -12.76 -6.56
CA LEU A 165 11.30 -11.98 -6.77
C LEU A 165 11.28 -11.41 -8.19
N GLU A 166 10.91 -12.26 -9.15
CA GLU A 166 10.72 -11.85 -10.54
C GLU A 166 9.23 -11.60 -10.79
N GLN A 167 8.89 -10.36 -11.16
CA GLN A 167 7.53 -9.96 -11.47
C GLN A 167 7.32 -9.95 -12.98
N SER A 168 6.30 -10.68 -13.46
CA SER A 168 5.97 -10.75 -14.90
C SER A 168 4.94 -9.72 -15.34
N SER A 169 4.12 -9.20 -14.42
CA SER A 169 3.09 -8.20 -14.70
C SER A 169 3.61 -6.77 -14.53
N ALA A 170 3.09 -5.84 -15.33
CA ALA A 170 3.42 -4.41 -15.20
C ALA A 170 3.06 -3.86 -13.82
N ASP A 171 1.90 -4.24 -13.28
CA ASP A 171 1.46 -3.82 -11.95
C ASP A 171 2.32 -4.39 -10.82
N GLY A 172 2.81 -5.63 -10.97
CA GLY A 172 3.74 -6.26 -10.02
C GLY A 172 5.09 -5.54 -10.02
N ARG A 173 5.64 -5.25 -11.21
CA ARG A 173 6.88 -4.47 -11.37
C ARG A 173 6.75 -3.08 -10.76
N LYS A 174 5.66 -2.38 -11.05
CA LYS A 174 5.35 -1.06 -10.48
C LYS A 174 5.25 -1.09 -8.96
N SER A 175 4.56 -2.09 -8.41
CA SER A 175 4.41 -2.25 -6.96
C SER A 175 5.75 -2.47 -6.26
N GLU A 176 6.66 -3.24 -6.89
CA GLU A 176 8.00 -3.47 -6.36
C GLU A 176 8.88 -2.21 -6.42
N ILE A 177 8.84 -1.47 -7.53
CA ILE A 177 9.52 -0.17 -7.67
C ILE A 177 9.04 0.78 -6.57
N ILE A 178 7.71 0.91 -6.38
CA ILE A 178 7.13 1.77 -5.35
C ILE A 178 7.57 1.31 -3.95
N ARG A 179 7.59 0.00 -3.68
CA ARG A 179 8.02 -0.55 -2.38
C ARG A 179 9.46 -0.15 -2.06
N VAL A 180 10.39 -0.35 -2.98
CA VAL A 180 11.81 -0.03 -2.77
C VAL A 180 12.04 1.47 -2.73
N ALA A 181 11.45 2.24 -3.65
CA ALA A 181 11.59 3.70 -3.68
C ALA A 181 11.00 4.38 -2.44
N ARG A 182 9.92 3.82 -1.86
CA ARG A 182 9.29 4.32 -0.64
C ARG A 182 9.78 3.64 0.63
N LYS A 183 10.85 2.84 0.55
CA LYS A 183 11.43 2.16 1.71
C LYS A 183 11.86 3.21 2.74
N LYS A 184 11.00 3.47 3.73
CA LYS A 184 11.35 4.21 4.94
C LYS A 184 12.10 3.25 5.85
N GLY A 185 13.23 3.67 6.41
CA GLY A 185 14.00 2.85 7.32
C GLY A 185 13.15 2.37 8.51
N GLY A 186 13.32 1.09 8.88
CA GLY A 186 12.63 0.44 10.00
C GLY A 186 11.93 -0.86 9.58
N ALA A 187 12.17 -1.96 10.30
CA ALA A 187 11.35 -3.17 10.16
C ALA A 187 10.15 -3.08 11.08
N THR A 188 9.16 -2.31 10.64
CA THR A 188 7.85 -2.37 11.26
C THR A 188 7.10 -3.59 10.74
N VAL A 189 6.15 -4.11 11.52
CA VAL A 189 5.25 -5.19 11.09
C VAL A 189 4.60 -4.90 9.74
N PRO A 190 4.01 -3.71 9.49
CA PRO A 190 3.43 -3.37 8.19
C PRO A 190 4.41 -3.52 7.01
N TYR A 191 5.69 -3.22 7.22
CA TYR A 191 6.71 -3.41 6.18
C TYR A 191 6.86 -4.88 5.81
N LEU A 192 7.06 -5.76 6.79
CA LEU A 192 7.21 -7.20 6.55
C LEU A 192 5.94 -7.81 5.95
N LYS A 193 4.75 -7.36 6.39
CA LYS A 193 3.46 -7.72 5.81
C LYS A 193 3.40 -7.37 4.32
N SER A 194 3.75 -6.13 3.95
CA SER A 194 3.75 -5.70 2.54
C SER A 194 4.65 -6.55 1.63
N LEU A 195 5.77 -7.05 2.16
CA LEU A 195 6.68 -7.93 1.42
C LEU A 195 6.08 -9.34 1.23
N LEU A 196 5.43 -9.86 2.27
CA LEU A 196 4.74 -11.16 2.22
C LEU A 196 3.51 -11.12 1.29
N ASP A 197 2.76 -10.01 1.30
CA ASP A 197 1.61 -9.77 0.42
C ASP A 197 2.01 -9.74 -1.06
N LEU A 198 3.14 -9.09 -1.38
CA LEU A 198 3.67 -9.05 -2.74
C LEU A 198 4.01 -10.44 -3.29
N TYR A 199 4.38 -11.36 -2.40
CA TYR A 199 4.64 -12.76 -2.75
C TYR A 199 3.35 -13.60 -2.88
N GLY A 200 2.20 -13.05 -2.47
CA GLY A 200 0.93 -13.77 -2.46
C GLY A 200 0.90 -14.91 -1.42
N ALA A 201 1.74 -14.86 -0.40
CA ALA A 201 1.71 -15.85 0.67
C ALA A 201 0.51 -15.60 1.59
N ARG A 202 -0.12 -16.67 2.10
CA ARG A 202 -1.04 -16.57 3.23
C ARG A 202 -0.22 -16.69 4.51
N TYR A 203 -0.28 -15.70 5.40
CA TYR A 203 0.58 -15.67 6.57
C TYR A 203 -0.06 -14.99 7.78
N ASP A 204 0.47 -15.30 8.96
CA ASP A 204 0.34 -14.47 10.16
C ASP A 204 1.72 -13.98 10.60
N LEU A 205 1.78 -12.74 11.09
CA LEU A 205 3.03 -12.14 11.54
C LEU A 205 2.88 -11.62 12.97
N TYR A 206 3.79 -12.07 13.86
CA TYR A 206 3.78 -11.74 15.28
C TYR A 206 5.11 -11.10 15.71
N GLU A 207 5.04 -10.07 16.54
CA GLU A 207 6.20 -9.50 17.24
C GLU A 207 6.29 -10.10 18.65
N PHE A 208 7.49 -10.48 19.07
CA PHE A 208 7.70 -11.10 20.39
C PHE A 208 7.22 -10.20 21.53
N TRP A 209 7.55 -8.91 21.47
CA TRP A 209 7.24 -7.95 22.53
C TRP A 209 5.73 -7.74 22.75
N LYS A 210 4.90 -8.01 21.74
CA LYS A 210 3.43 -7.95 21.84
C LYS A 210 2.81 -9.30 22.21
N ASN A 211 3.36 -10.39 21.69
CA ASN A 211 2.75 -11.72 21.77
C ASN A 211 3.76 -12.80 22.18
N PRO A 212 4.40 -12.71 23.36
CA PRO A 212 5.49 -13.61 23.74
C PRO A 212 5.05 -15.07 23.88
N SER A 213 3.77 -15.31 24.21
CA SER A 213 3.19 -16.65 24.38
C SER A 213 3.09 -17.46 23.08
N VAL A 214 3.15 -16.80 21.92
CA VAL A 214 3.06 -17.47 20.60
C VAL A 214 4.42 -18.02 20.17
N PHE A 215 5.51 -17.57 20.81
CA PHE A 215 6.86 -17.94 20.46
C PHE A 215 7.30 -19.23 21.18
N PRO A 216 8.23 -20.00 20.59
CA PRO A 216 8.83 -21.14 21.26
C PRO A 216 9.50 -20.73 22.59
N SER A 217 9.48 -21.63 23.58
CA SER A 217 10.04 -21.38 24.92
C SER A 217 11.52 -20.98 24.92
N TRP A 218 12.31 -21.43 23.94
CA TRP A 218 13.71 -21.05 23.82
C TRP A 218 13.91 -19.55 23.53
N VAL A 219 12.96 -18.89 22.87
CA VAL A 219 13.03 -17.44 22.59
C VAL A 219 12.90 -16.64 23.88
N VAL A 220 12.11 -17.12 24.83
CA VAL A 220 11.95 -16.49 26.15
C VAL A 220 13.26 -16.50 26.94
N GLY A 221 14.11 -17.51 26.70
CA GLY A 221 15.45 -17.60 27.30
C GLY A 221 16.46 -16.56 26.80
N GLU A 222 16.16 -15.83 25.71
CA GLU A 222 17.06 -14.83 25.12
C GLU A 222 16.98 -13.46 25.81
N GLY A 223 16.07 -13.27 26.79
CA GLY A 223 15.94 -12.02 27.55
C GLY A 223 15.63 -10.82 26.64
N ASP A 224 16.35 -9.71 26.82
CA ASP A 224 16.14 -8.46 26.07
C ASP A 224 16.37 -8.61 24.54
N LEU A 225 17.16 -9.61 24.12
CA LEU A 225 17.35 -9.88 22.70
C LEU A 225 16.06 -10.39 22.04
N ALA A 226 15.16 -11.00 22.81
CA ALA A 226 13.89 -11.52 22.33
C ALA A 226 12.99 -10.41 21.74
N TYR A 227 13.15 -9.15 22.19
CA TYR A 227 12.37 -8.03 21.67
C TYR A 227 12.51 -7.77 20.17
N PHE A 228 13.61 -8.24 19.56
CA PHE A 228 13.86 -8.10 18.12
C PHE A 228 13.46 -9.34 17.29
N TYR A 229 12.74 -10.28 17.90
CA TYR A 229 12.26 -11.47 17.20
C TYR A 229 10.88 -11.25 16.59
N VAL A 230 10.76 -11.65 15.33
CA VAL A 230 9.50 -11.67 14.58
C VAL A 230 9.22 -13.10 14.15
N LEU A 231 8.01 -13.59 14.41
CA LEU A 231 7.54 -14.90 13.95
C LEU A 231 6.66 -14.72 12.72
N VAL A 232 7.02 -15.39 11.63
CA VAL A 232 6.23 -15.47 10.40
C VAL A 232 5.66 -16.88 10.30
N LYS A 233 4.35 -17.01 10.49
CA LYS A 233 3.63 -18.26 10.22
C LYS A 233 3.15 -18.25 8.78
N VAL A 234 3.70 -19.13 7.95
CA VAL A 234 3.33 -19.24 6.53
C VAL A 234 2.39 -20.42 6.38
N TYR A 235 1.18 -20.15 5.88
CA TYR A 235 0.19 -21.18 5.58
C TYR A 235 0.40 -21.66 4.15
N ARG A 236 0.47 -22.97 4.00
CA ARG A 236 0.48 -23.64 2.69
C ARG A 236 -0.76 -24.48 2.58
N ASP A 237 -1.39 -24.37 1.42
CA ASP A 237 -2.47 -25.24 1.02
C ASP A 237 -1.83 -26.61 0.70
N SER A 238 -1.15 -26.81 -0.43
CA SER A 238 -0.47 -28.08 -0.69
C SER A 238 1.04 -28.02 -0.37
N TYR A 239 1.54 -29.09 0.28
CA TYR A 239 2.98 -29.33 0.42
C TYR A 239 3.33 -30.67 -0.22
N TYR A 240 3.93 -30.60 -1.40
CA TYR A 240 4.53 -31.76 -2.06
C TYR A 240 6.05 -31.64 -1.99
N ASP A 241 6.62 -32.20 -0.94
CA ASP A 241 8.02 -32.62 -1.00
C ASP A 241 8.07 -34.15 -0.94
N LYS A 242 9.15 -34.73 -1.49
CA LYS A 242 9.32 -36.17 -1.57
C LYS A 242 9.30 -36.76 -0.17
N GLY A 243 8.16 -37.30 0.24
CA GLY A 243 8.01 -38.04 1.48
C GLY A 243 9.12 -39.09 1.57
N PHE A 244 9.87 -39.05 2.67
CA PHE A 244 10.89 -40.04 2.94
C PHE A 244 10.22 -41.41 3.03
N ASN A 245 10.51 -42.29 2.09
CA ASN A 245 9.93 -43.63 2.00
C ASN A 245 11.05 -44.69 2.03
N CYS A 246 10.68 -45.97 2.09
CA CYS A 246 11.65 -47.07 2.13
C CYS A 246 12.50 -47.21 0.85
N LYS A 247 12.23 -46.42 -0.20
CA LYS A 247 13.06 -46.30 -1.42
C LYS A 247 13.95 -45.05 -1.40
N SER A 248 13.86 -44.22 -0.37
CA SER A 248 14.68 -43.02 -0.19
C SER A 248 16.04 -43.43 0.38
N ASN A 249 17.10 -42.75 -0.04
CA ASN A 249 18.43 -43.00 0.51
C ASN A 249 18.41 -42.64 2.01
N CYS A 250 18.99 -43.49 2.87
CA CYS A 250 19.12 -43.21 4.31
C CYS A 250 19.89 -41.91 4.63
N LYS A 251 20.59 -41.33 3.63
CA LYS A 251 21.27 -40.03 3.71
C LYS A 251 20.53 -38.89 3.00
N ALA A 252 19.35 -39.14 2.44
CA ALA A 252 18.55 -38.06 1.86
C ALA A 252 18.07 -37.14 2.99
N SER A 253 18.21 -35.83 2.79
CA SER A 253 17.65 -34.84 3.72
C SER A 253 16.15 -35.07 3.84
N LEU A 254 15.62 -35.01 5.07
CA LEU A 254 14.18 -34.89 5.27
C LEU A 254 13.75 -33.60 4.56
N GLY A 255 12.71 -33.69 3.74
CA GLY A 255 12.16 -32.55 3.03
C GLY A 255 11.51 -31.60 4.02
N GLU A 256 12.22 -30.53 4.40
CA GLU A 256 11.66 -29.50 5.26
C GLU A 256 10.78 -28.56 4.43
N PRO A 257 9.56 -28.23 4.88
CA PRO A 257 8.72 -27.25 4.21
C PRO A 257 9.37 -25.88 4.29
N ARG A 258 10.29 -25.60 3.37
CA ARG A 258 10.99 -24.33 3.27
C ARG A 258 10.69 -23.68 1.94
N ASP A 259 10.32 -22.41 2.00
CA ASP A 259 10.31 -21.57 0.81
C ASP A 259 11.61 -20.79 0.78
N SER A 260 12.60 -21.37 0.10
CA SER A 260 13.94 -20.79 -0.01
C SER A 260 13.93 -19.42 -0.70
N LYS A 261 12.92 -19.11 -1.54
CA LYS A 261 12.79 -17.79 -2.17
C LYS A 261 12.28 -16.78 -1.15
N LEU A 262 11.20 -17.11 -0.45
CA LEU A 262 10.62 -16.26 0.60
C LEU A 262 11.62 -15.95 1.71
N GLU A 263 12.28 -16.98 2.24
CA GLU A 263 13.28 -16.83 3.30
C GLU A 263 14.48 -16.00 2.84
N ALA A 264 14.95 -16.18 1.59
CA ALA A 264 16.08 -15.42 1.06
C ALA A 264 15.76 -13.92 0.96
N ILE A 265 14.56 -13.56 0.51
CA ILE A 265 14.14 -12.16 0.39
C ILE A 265 13.99 -11.54 1.78
N LEU A 266 13.31 -12.22 2.70
CA LEU A 266 13.18 -11.72 4.08
C LEU A 266 14.55 -11.62 4.77
N ALA A 267 15.48 -12.53 4.49
CA ALA A 267 16.84 -12.44 4.98
C ALA A 267 17.66 -11.29 4.37
N GLN A 268 17.41 -10.95 3.11
CA GLN A 268 18.03 -9.80 2.44
C GLN A 268 17.45 -8.46 2.93
N GLU A 269 16.15 -8.44 3.24
CA GLU A 269 15.40 -7.22 3.57
C GLU A 269 15.31 -6.94 5.07
N LYS A 270 15.56 -7.94 5.92
CA LYS A 270 15.55 -7.76 7.38
C LYS A 270 16.65 -6.78 7.82
N PRO A 271 16.38 -5.88 8.77
CA PRO A 271 17.42 -5.09 9.41
C PRO A 271 18.42 -5.98 10.15
N ALA A 272 19.63 -5.45 10.35
CA ALA A 272 20.72 -6.15 11.01
C ALA A 272 20.32 -6.73 12.38
N HIS A 273 19.48 -6.00 13.12
CA HIS A 273 19.10 -6.35 14.49
C HIS A 273 17.82 -7.18 14.60
N VAL A 274 17.11 -7.46 13.49
CA VAL A 274 15.88 -8.28 13.53
C VAL A 274 16.22 -9.74 13.22
N LYS A 275 15.68 -10.63 14.04
CA LYS A 275 15.71 -12.09 13.82
C LYS A 275 14.31 -12.57 13.43
N ILE A 276 14.21 -13.26 12.30
CA ILE A 276 12.95 -13.80 11.79
C ILE A 276 12.94 -15.30 12.07
N ILE A 277 11.88 -15.78 12.71
CA ILE A 277 11.56 -17.20 12.88
C ILE A 277 10.49 -17.55 11.86
N TYR A 278 10.72 -18.62 11.11
CA TYR A 278 9.74 -19.15 10.15
C TYR A 278 9.04 -20.35 10.77
N SER A 279 7.71 -20.38 10.65
CA SER A 279 6.89 -21.52 11.03
C SER A 279 5.97 -21.85 9.85
N TYR A 280 6.17 -23.02 9.25
CA TYR A 280 5.37 -23.47 8.13
C TYR A 280 4.22 -24.32 8.67
N VAL A 281 3.00 -23.80 8.51
CA VAL A 281 1.78 -24.49 8.90
C VAL A 281 1.18 -25.09 7.65
N VAL A 282 1.05 -26.40 7.69
CA VAL A 282 0.55 -27.18 6.58
C VAL A 282 -0.74 -27.85 7.04
N LYS A 283 -1.82 -27.68 6.28
CA LYS A 283 -3.10 -28.27 6.64
C LYS A 283 -3.11 -29.74 6.23
N ILE A 284 -3.19 -30.62 7.22
CA ILE A 284 -3.35 -32.07 7.00
C ILE A 284 -4.83 -32.31 6.75
N LEU A 285 -5.17 -32.92 5.62
CA LEU A 285 -6.54 -33.42 5.44
C LEU A 285 -6.75 -34.58 6.40
N THR A 286 -7.77 -34.47 7.25
CA THR A 286 -8.20 -35.54 8.12
C THR A 286 -9.56 -36.06 7.67
N ASP A 287 -9.81 -37.37 7.81
CA ASP A 287 -11.12 -37.98 7.62
C ASP A 287 -12.11 -37.49 8.70
N MET A 288 -13.38 -37.91 8.60
CA MET A 288 -14.41 -37.57 9.59
C MET A 288 -14.14 -38.11 11.01
N SER A 289 -13.13 -38.98 11.16
CA SER A 289 -12.67 -39.53 12.44
C SER A 289 -11.41 -38.83 12.97
N GLY A 290 -10.91 -37.81 12.26
CA GLY A 290 -9.70 -37.07 12.63
C GLY A 290 -8.39 -37.73 12.21
N ASN A 291 -8.42 -38.84 11.45
CA ASN A 291 -7.21 -39.50 10.98
C ASN A 291 -6.69 -38.84 9.69
N PRO A 292 -5.36 -38.70 9.50
CA PRO A 292 -4.80 -38.17 8.27
C PRO A 292 -5.25 -38.99 7.06
N ILE A 293 -5.78 -38.33 6.04
CA ILE A 293 -6.09 -38.97 4.75
C ILE A 293 -4.75 -39.24 4.06
N VAL A 294 -4.55 -40.46 3.56
CA VAL A 294 -3.35 -40.94 2.89
C VAL A 294 -3.68 -41.33 1.45
N ASP A 295 -2.80 -41.04 0.49
CA ASP A 295 -2.94 -41.45 -0.91
C ASP A 295 -2.72 -42.96 -1.10
N ASP A 296 -2.92 -43.46 -2.32
CA ASP A 296 -2.74 -44.89 -2.67
C ASP A 296 -1.30 -45.41 -2.45
N ASN A 297 -0.34 -44.51 -2.18
CA ASN A 297 1.04 -44.83 -1.81
C ASN A 297 1.31 -44.65 -0.31
N ASN A 298 0.26 -44.54 0.50
CA ASN A 298 0.31 -44.31 1.94
C ASN A 298 1.03 -43.00 2.31
N ARG A 299 0.97 -41.98 1.45
CA ARG A 299 1.52 -40.64 1.70
C ARG A 299 0.42 -39.73 2.19
N MET A 300 0.69 -39.01 3.26
CA MET A 300 -0.27 -38.09 3.85
C MET A 300 -0.69 -37.06 2.80
N ILE A 301 -2.00 -36.93 2.56
CA ILE A 301 -2.55 -35.95 1.64
C ILE A 301 -2.63 -34.63 2.39
N ILE A 302 -1.94 -33.66 1.83
CA ILE A 302 -1.79 -32.32 2.38
C ILE A 302 -2.43 -31.35 1.36
N VAL A 303 -3.41 -30.55 1.79
CA VAL A 303 -4.20 -29.64 0.92
C VAL A 303 -4.43 -28.29 1.55
#